data_AF-A0A918Z2C2-F1
#
_entry.id   AF-A0A918Z2C2-F1
#
_cell.length_a   1.000
_cell.length_b   1.000
_cell.length_c   1.000
_cell.angle_alpha   90.00
_cell.angle_beta   90.00
_cell.angle_gamma   90.00
#
_symmetry.space_group_name_H-M   'P 1'
#
loop_
_entity.id
_entity.type
_entity.pdbx_description
1 polymer ?
#
loop_
_entity_poly.entity_id
_entity_poly.type
_entity_poly.pdbx_seq_one_letter_code
_entity_poly.pdbx_strand_id
1 'polypeptide(L)'
;MANTRDGAHGGEQATRSEALGPVAPGLKAAARAESSAEAREPQTSLPAETLAEAERRLCGLVNALSRRIEGHVREHASALGLTAPQAVALRELTGPMTLRELAERMCCEPSNATFVSDRLEEQGLVERRPHPSDRRAKQLVLTSEGAALRDRLIAALTRQSPLSRLSDREQDTLQELLLRAVVG
;
A
#
# COMPACT_ATOMS: atom_id res chain seq x y z
N MET A 1 -52.34 -29.11 -11.69
CA MET A 1 -51.50 -29.02 -12.90
C MET A 1 -50.06 -28.96 -12.44
N ALA A 2 -49.32 -30.04 -12.67
CA ALA A 2 -47.89 -30.13 -12.41
C ALA A 2 -47.14 -29.51 -13.60
N ASN A 3 -46.04 -28.82 -13.33
CA ASN A 3 -44.97 -28.73 -14.32
C ASN A 3 -43.61 -28.79 -13.63
N THR A 4 -42.76 -29.64 -14.19
CA THR A 4 -41.46 -30.10 -13.73
C THR A 4 -40.40 -29.57 -14.71
N ARG A 5 -39.18 -29.34 -14.19
CA ARG A 5 -37.82 -29.28 -14.81
C ARG A 5 -37.09 -28.07 -14.23
N ASP A 6 -36.13 -28.18 -13.32
CA ASP A 6 -34.99 -29.08 -13.14
C ASP A 6 -33.90 -28.99 -14.23
N GLY A 7 -32.68 -28.70 -13.76
CA GLY A 7 -31.41 -29.03 -14.39
C GLY A 7 -30.77 -28.03 -15.35
N ALA A 8 -29.75 -27.30 -14.87
CA ALA A 8 -28.33 -27.53 -15.21
C ALA A 8 -27.48 -26.27 -15.48
N HIS A 9 -26.40 -26.15 -14.66
CA HIS A 9 -25.03 -25.70 -15.02
C HIS A 9 -24.87 -24.21 -15.34
N GLY A 10 -23.89 -23.48 -14.82
CA GLY A 10 -22.59 -23.80 -14.26
C GLY A 10 -21.73 -22.55 -14.48
N GLY A 11 -20.77 -22.27 -13.60
CA GLY A 11 -19.83 -21.17 -13.80
C GLY A 11 -19.52 -20.40 -12.53
N GLU A 12 -18.84 -21.07 -11.60
CA GLU A 12 -17.92 -20.41 -10.68
C GLU A 12 -17.06 -19.39 -11.43
N GLN A 13 -17.21 -18.11 -11.11
CA GLN A 13 -16.12 -17.16 -11.23
C GLN A 13 -15.74 -16.71 -9.83
N ALA A 14 -14.88 -17.52 -9.22
CA ALA A 14 -14.07 -17.11 -8.10
C ALA A 14 -13.21 -15.91 -8.56
N THR A 15 -13.57 -14.71 -8.14
CA THR A 15 -12.68 -13.55 -8.23
C THR A 15 -11.54 -13.81 -7.26
N ARG A 16 -10.41 -14.21 -7.85
CA ARG A 16 -9.14 -14.46 -7.17
C ARG A 16 -8.62 -13.13 -6.61
N SER A 17 -9.10 -12.78 -5.42
CA SER A 17 -8.56 -11.71 -4.60
C SER A 17 -7.22 -12.19 -4.04
N GLU A 18 -6.16 -12.04 -4.83
CA GLU A 18 -4.80 -12.25 -4.35
C GLU A 18 -4.46 -11.11 -3.37
N ALA A 19 -4.66 -11.42 -2.09
CA ALA A 19 -4.20 -10.61 -0.98
C ALA A 19 -2.67 -10.44 -1.10
N LEU A 20 -2.21 -9.19 -1.21
CA LEU A 20 -0.81 -8.85 -0.93
C LEU A 20 -0.50 -9.31 0.50
N GLY A 21 0.30 -10.36 0.62
CA GLY A 21 0.82 -10.86 1.89
C GLY A 21 1.83 -9.88 2.50
N PRO A 22 2.16 -10.05 3.81
CA PRO A 22 3.04 -9.15 4.53
C PRO A 22 4.51 -9.33 4.11
N VAL A 23 5.21 -8.21 3.89
CA VAL A 23 6.64 -8.14 3.57
C VAL A 23 7.45 -8.25 4.88
N ALA A 24 8.35 -9.24 4.95
CA ALA A 24 9.21 -9.50 6.11
C ALA A 24 10.49 -8.62 6.12
N PRO A 25 11.09 -8.32 7.29
CA PRO A 25 12.32 -7.53 7.38
C PRO A 25 13.58 -8.34 7.77
N GLY A 26 14.75 -7.90 7.28
CA GLY A 26 16.04 -8.03 7.99
C GLY A 26 17.25 -8.53 7.17
N LEU A 27 18.21 -7.65 6.89
CA LEU A 27 19.55 -8.01 6.39
C LEU A 27 20.67 -7.30 7.18
N LYS A 28 21.79 -8.00 7.41
CA LYS A 28 23.07 -7.43 7.89
C LYS A 28 24.24 -7.81 6.96
N ALA A 29 24.82 -6.76 6.37
CA ALA A 29 26.23 -6.43 6.08
C ALA A 29 27.31 -7.49 5.74
N ALA A 30 28.09 -7.22 4.67
CA ALA A 30 29.53 -6.87 4.67
C ALA A 30 30.14 -7.02 3.24
N ALA A 31 30.63 -5.95 2.59
CA ALA A 31 32.05 -5.46 2.53
C ALA A 31 32.88 -6.04 1.34
N ARG A 32 33.23 -5.20 0.33
CA ARG A 32 34.59 -4.65 -0.04
C ARG A 32 35.59 -5.69 -0.62
N ALA A 33 36.46 -5.43 -1.61
CA ALA A 33 36.93 -4.22 -2.33
C ALA A 33 37.89 -4.61 -3.51
N GLU A 34 38.08 -3.66 -4.45
CA GLU A 34 39.31 -3.29 -5.23
C GLU A 34 39.96 -4.31 -6.22
N SER A 35 40.71 -4.00 -7.29
CA SER A 35 41.10 -2.83 -8.16
C SER A 35 42.15 -3.43 -9.15
N SER A 36 42.26 -3.12 -10.46
CA SER A 36 43.02 -1.99 -11.05
C SER A 36 43.23 -2.14 -12.58
N ALA A 37 43.16 -1.00 -13.30
CA ALA A 37 43.89 -0.54 -14.53
C ALA A 37 43.78 -1.36 -15.85
N GLU A 38 43.65 -0.79 -17.07
CA GLU A 38 44.30 0.39 -17.65
C GLU A 38 43.73 0.75 -19.06
N ALA A 39 44.10 1.95 -19.59
CA ALA A 39 43.95 2.51 -20.95
C ALA A 39 42.77 3.50 -21.22
N ARG A 40 43.13 4.78 -21.44
CA ARG A 40 42.27 5.91 -21.82
C ARG A 40 42.35 6.20 -23.32
N GLU A 41 41.21 6.22 -23.99
CA GLU A 41 40.97 7.03 -25.21
C GLU A 41 40.15 8.28 -24.84
N PRO A 42 40.33 9.43 -25.51
CA PRO A 42 39.49 10.60 -25.28
C PRO A 42 38.18 10.43 -26.04
N GLN A 43 37.29 9.61 -25.51
CA GLN A 43 35.91 9.56 -25.95
C GLN A 43 35.20 10.80 -25.39
N THR A 44 34.61 11.59 -26.28
CA THR A 44 33.59 12.58 -25.93
C THR A 44 32.36 11.83 -25.38
N SER A 45 32.45 11.38 -24.14
CA SER A 45 31.36 10.77 -23.39
C SER A 45 30.86 11.78 -22.37
N LEU A 46 29.54 11.97 -22.34
CA LEU A 46 28.86 12.58 -21.20
C LEU A 46 29.45 11.95 -19.92
N PRO A 47 29.81 12.73 -18.87
CA PRO A 47 30.43 12.16 -17.70
C PRO A 47 29.51 11.05 -17.20
N ALA A 48 30.07 9.83 -17.11
CA ALA A 48 29.40 8.68 -16.54
C ALA A 48 28.77 9.12 -15.22
N GLU A 49 27.44 9.18 -15.17
CA GLU A 49 26.69 9.55 -13.98
C GLU A 49 27.30 8.75 -12.82
N THR A 50 27.85 9.46 -11.82
CA THR A 50 28.47 8.76 -10.70
C THR A 50 27.37 7.96 -9.99
N LEU A 51 27.70 6.81 -9.41
CA LEU A 51 26.72 5.99 -8.68
C LEU A 51 25.94 6.83 -7.65
N ALA A 52 26.63 7.75 -6.98
CA ALA A 52 26.02 8.68 -6.02
C ALA A 52 25.05 9.68 -6.66
N GLU A 53 25.30 10.12 -7.89
CA GLU A 53 24.37 10.98 -8.63
C GLU A 53 23.12 10.22 -9.07
N ALA A 54 23.29 9.00 -9.58
CA ALA A 54 22.18 8.12 -9.94
C ALA A 54 21.31 7.79 -8.70
N GLU A 55 21.94 7.45 -7.57
CA GLU A 55 21.25 7.17 -6.31
C GLU A 55 20.49 8.40 -5.79
N ARG A 56 21.14 9.57 -5.76
CA ARG A 56 20.48 10.83 -5.36
C ARG A 56 19.29 11.15 -6.25
N ARG A 57 19.41 10.95 -7.56
CA ARG A 57 18.34 11.18 -8.53
C ARG A 57 17.17 10.23 -8.30
N LEU A 58 17.44 8.93 -8.10
CA LEU A 58 16.43 7.93 -7.82
C LEU A 58 15.68 8.23 -6.51
N CYS A 59 16.41 8.48 -5.42
CA CYS A 59 15.82 8.89 -4.14
C CYS A 59 14.98 10.17 -4.28
N GLY A 60 15.44 11.14 -5.07
CA GLY A 60 14.68 12.34 -5.39
C GLY A 60 13.34 12.05 -6.07
N LEU A 61 13.32 11.14 -7.05
CA LEU A 61 12.11 10.72 -7.76
C LEU A 61 11.14 9.95 -6.86
N VAL A 62 11.64 9.02 -6.05
CA VAL A 62 10.84 8.27 -5.06
C VAL A 62 10.18 9.25 -4.09
N ASN A 63 10.95 10.17 -3.51
CA ASN A 63 10.42 11.18 -2.59
C ASN A 63 9.40 12.12 -3.26
N ALA A 64 9.63 12.50 -4.51
CA ALA A 64 8.68 13.33 -5.27
C ALA A 64 7.37 12.58 -5.54
N LEU A 65 7.44 11.30 -5.88
CA LEU A 65 6.27 10.44 -6.07
C LEU A 65 5.51 10.26 -4.76
N SER A 66 6.19 9.95 -3.65
CA SER A 66 5.57 9.82 -2.33
C SER A 66 4.81 11.08 -1.92
N ARG A 67 5.42 12.26 -2.05
CA ARG A 67 4.73 13.54 -1.77
C ARG A 67 3.51 13.78 -2.64
N ARG A 68 3.57 13.39 -3.92
CA ARG A 68 2.45 13.52 -4.86
C ARG A 68 1.30 12.59 -4.44
N ILE A 69 1.60 11.36 -4.04
CA ILE A 69 0.61 10.40 -3.52
C ILE A 69 0.01 10.90 -2.21
N GLU A 70 0.82 11.39 -1.27
CA GLU A 70 0.33 11.95 0.00
C GLU A 70 -0.57 13.17 -0.22
N GLY A 71 -0.20 14.07 -1.14
CA GLY A 71 -1.03 15.22 -1.52
C GLY A 71 -2.39 14.78 -2.06
N HIS A 72 -2.39 13.80 -2.97
CA HIS A 72 -3.59 13.21 -3.54
C HIS A 72 -4.50 12.58 -2.48
N VAL A 73 -3.91 11.81 -1.56
CA VAL A 73 -4.66 11.22 -0.43
C VAL A 73 -5.25 12.31 0.46
N ARG A 74 -4.48 13.35 0.79
CA ARG A 74 -4.95 14.45 1.64
C ARG A 74 -6.13 15.20 1.03
N GLU A 75 -6.06 15.48 -0.27
CA GLU A 75 -7.12 16.17 -1.00
C GLU A 75 -8.43 15.39 -0.96
N HIS A 76 -8.40 14.11 -1.33
CA HIS A 76 -9.59 13.26 -1.33
C HIS A 76 -10.09 12.89 0.07
N ALA A 77 -9.20 12.74 1.05
CA ALA A 77 -9.57 12.53 2.44
C ALA A 77 -10.40 13.71 2.98
N SER A 78 -9.91 14.93 2.76
CA SER A 78 -10.58 16.16 3.22
C SER A 78 -11.99 16.29 2.64
N ALA A 79 -12.15 15.98 1.34
CA ALA A 79 -13.46 15.99 0.67
C ALA A 79 -14.47 14.98 1.26
N LEU A 80 -13.98 13.96 1.98
CA LEU A 80 -14.79 12.93 2.65
C LEU A 80 -14.87 13.14 4.17
N GLY A 81 -14.39 14.28 4.70
CA GLY A 81 -14.40 14.56 6.14
C GLY A 81 -13.36 13.77 6.94
N LEU A 82 -12.30 13.28 6.28
CA LEU A 82 -11.24 12.49 6.88
C LEU A 82 -9.92 13.27 6.91
N THR A 83 -9.09 12.99 7.90
CA THR A 83 -7.67 13.31 7.85
C THR A 83 -6.92 12.30 6.96
N ALA A 84 -5.74 12.68 6.46
CA ALA A 84 -4.95 11.75 5.63
C ALA A 84 -4.61 10.42 6.36
N PRO A 85 -4.20 10.41 7.65
CA PRO A 85 -3.97 9.16 8.37
C PRO A 85 -5.24 8.30 8.52
N GLN A 86 -6.41 8.91 8.75
CA GLN A 86 -7.69 8.19 8.80
C GLN A 86 -8.04 7.56 7.45
N ALA A 87 -7.82 8.28 6.35
CA ALA A 87 -8.02 7.75 5.01
C ALA A 87 -7.07 6.58 4.70
N VAL A 88 -5.79 6.69 5.08
CA VAL A 88 -4.84 5.58 4.96
C VAL A 88 -5.30 4.38 5.78
N ALA A 89 -5.67 4.57 7.05
CA ALA A 89 -6.16 3.48 7.90
C ALA A 89 -7.40 2.77 7.30
N LEU A 90 -8.40 3.52 6.83
CA LEU A 90 -9.58 2.94 6.18
C LEU A 90 -9.23 2.19 4.88
N ARG A 91 -8.31 2.71 4.07
CA ARG A 91 -7.86 2.05 2.85
C ARG A 91 -7.21 0.69 3.18
N GLU A 92 -6.33 0.67 4.17
CA GLU A 92 -5.56 -0.53 4.58
C GLU A 92 -6.41 -1.60 5.28
N LEU A 93 -7.54 -1.22 5.89
CA LEU A 93 -8.52 -2.13 6.49
C LEU A 93 -9.28 -2.93 5.42
N THR A 94 -8.62 -3.91 4.80
CA THR A 94 -9.20 -4.83 3.81
C THR A 94 -10.03 -5.96 4.43
N GLY A 95 -10.09 -6.03 5.76
CA GLY A 95 -10.76 -7.03 6.57
C GLY A 95 -10.43 -6.82 8.05
N PRO A 96 -10.94 -7.68 8.95
CA PRO A 96 -10.58 -7.63 10.36
C PRO A 96 -9.06 -7.77 10.56
N MET A 97 -8.45 -6.87 11.35
CA MET A 97 -7.03 -6.96 11.71
C MET A 97 -6.75 -6.32 13.06
N THR A 98 -5.64 -6.70 13.68
CA THR A 98 -5.14 -6.10 14.91
C THR A 98 -4.60 -4.68 14.66
N LEU A 99 -4.53 -3.87 15.72
CA LEU A 99 -3.86 -2.56 15.67
C LEU A 99 -2.40 -2.64 15.25
N ARG A 100 -1.73 -3.76 15.57
CA ARG A 100 -0.35 -4.01 15.18
C ARG A 100 -0.22 -4.17 13.68
N GLU A 101 -1.03 -5.04 13.09
CA GLU A 101 -1.06 -5.25 11.64
C GLU A 101 -1.44 -3.95 10.90
N LEU A 102 -2.37 -3.17 11.47
CA LEU A 102 -2.70 -1.86 10.92
C LEU A 102 -1.50 -0.91 10.95
N ALA A 103 -0.78 -0.81 12.07
CA ALA A 103 0.41 0.03 12.18
C ALA A 103 1.50 -0.36 11.17
N GLU A 104 1.72 -1.66 10.99
CA GLU A 104 2.65 -2.23 10.01
C GLU A 104 2.24 -1.84 8.58
N ARG A 105 0.95 -1.99 8.22
CA ARG A 105 0.41 -1.60 6.89
C ARG A 105 0.44 -0.09 6.66
N MET A 106 0.22 0.70 7.69
CA MET A 106 0.33 2.16 7.64
C MET A 106 1.80 2.65 7.64
N CYS A 107 2.77 1.75 7.83
CA CYS A 107 4.19 2.06 8.04
C CYS A 107 4.40 3.15 9.10
N CYS A 108 3.66 3.07 10.21
CA CYS A 108 3.72 4.05 11.29
C CYS A 108 3.95 3.41 12.66
N GLU A 109 4.25 4.25 13.65
CA GLU A 109 4.34 3.78 15.03
C GLU A 109 2.98 3.28 15.56
N PRO A 110 2.96 2.26 16.45
CA PRO A 110 1.73 1.73 17.03
C PRO A 110 0.87 2.77 17.77
N SER A 111 1.51 3.77 18.38
CA SER A 111 0.85 4.90 19.06
C SER A 111 -0.02 5.71 18.09
N ASN A 112 0.50 5.97 16.89
CA ASN A 112 -0.22 6.69 15.84
C ASN A 112 -1.41 5.87 15.31
N ALA A 113 -1.22 4.58 15.06
CA ALA A 113 -2.31 3.69 14.63
C ALA A 113 -3.43 3.62 15.67
N THR A 114 -3.07 3.61 16.96
CA THR A 114 -4.04 3.66 18.07
C THR A 114 -4.85 4.95 18.03
N PHE A 115 -4.17 6.10 17.99
CA PHE A 115 -4.82 7.41 17.92
C PHE A 115 -5.78 7.54 16.72
N VAL A 116 -5.35 7.11 15.53
CA VAL A 116 -6.19 7.15 14.33
C VAL A 116 -7.41 6.23 14.47
N SER A 117 -7.21 5.03 15.01
CA SER A 117 -8.29 4.06 15.19
C SER A 117 -9.31 4.50 16.22
N ASP A 118 -8.88 5.15 17.31
CA ASP A 118 -9.78 5.74 18.29
C ASP A 118 -10.69 6.78 17.64
N ARG A 119 -10.11 7.66 16.81
CA ARG A 119 -10.90 8.67 16.07
C ARG A 119 -11.88 8.05 15.07
N LEU A 120 -11.50 6.97 14.40
CA LEU A 120 -12.41 6.25 13.49
C LEU A 120 -13.53 5.55 14.25
N GLU A 121 -13.25 5.03 15.45
CA GLU A 121 -14.25 4.38 16.32
C GLU A 121 -15.23 5.42 16.89
N GLU A 122 -14.71 6.57 17.36
CA GLU A 122 -15.52 7.74 17.77
C GLU A 122 -16.45 8.23 16.64
N GLN A 123 -16.02 8.11 15.38
CA GLN A 123 -16.82 8.44 14.20
C GLN A 123 -17.79 7.32 13.77
N GLY A 124 -17.81 6.16 14.45
CA GLY A 124 -18.66 5.02 14.10
C GLY A 124 -18.25 4.27 12.83
N LEU A 125 -17.04 4.50 12.33
CA LEU A 125 -16.54 3.88 11.08
C LEU A 125 -15.87 2.53 11.31
N VAL A 126 -15.36 2.31 12.52
CA VAL A 126 -14.78 1.04 12.95
C VAL A 126 -15.29 0.68 14.33
N GLU A 127 -15.15 -0.60 14.68
CA GLU A 127 -15.37 -1.08 16.04
C GLU A 127 -14.33 -2.13 16.41
N ARG A 128 -14.03 -2.22 17.71
CA ARG A 128 -13.13 -3.23 18.25
C ARG A 128 -13.90 -4.47 18.70
N ARG A 129 -13.61 -5.61 18.06
CA ARG A 129 -14.17 -6.91 18.42
C ARG A 129 -13.10 -7.82 19.05
N PRO A 130 -13.48 -8.77 19.93
CA PRO A 130 -12.56 -9.82 20.37
C PRO A 130 -11.97 -10.58 19.18
N HIS A 131 -10.69 -10.95 19.26
CA HIS A 131 -10.07 -11.79 18.25
C HIS A 131 -10.63 -13.23 18.37
N PRO A 132 -11.01 -13.90 17.25
CA PRO A 132 -11.73 -15.17 17.29
C PRO A 132 -10.91 -16.32 17.89
N SER A 133 -9.59 -16.29 17.75
CA SER A 133 -8.67 -17.33 18.25
C SER A 133 -7.79 -16.89 19.42
N ASP A 134 -7.82 -15.60 19.80
CA ASP A 134 -7.02 -15.08 20.92
C ASP A 134 -7.87 -14.16 21.80
N ARG A 135 -8.29 -14.68 22.96
CA ARG A 135 -9.14 -13.94 23.90
C ARG A 135 -8.47 -12.72 24.51
N ARG A 136 -7.15 -12.59 24.39
CA ARG A 136 -6.38 -11.44 24.90
C ARG A 136 -6.23 -10.34 23.85
N ALA A 137 -6.48 -10.64 22.58
CA ALA A 137 -6.37 -9.70 21.48
C ALA A 137 -7.73 -9.12 21.06
N LYS A 138 -7.69 -7.92 20.48
CA LYS A 138 -8.81 -7.28 19.78
C LYS A 138 -8.42 -7.04 18.34
N GLN A 139 -9.42 -7.12 17.47
CA GLN A 139 -9.32 -6.74 16.07
C GLN A 139 -10.22 -5.54 15.79
N LEU A 140 -9.77 -4.66 14.92
CA LEU A 140 -10.57 -3.61 14.32
C LEU A 140 -11.37 -4.19 13.16
N VAL A 141 -12.64 -3.84 13.10
CA VAL A 141 -13.57 -4.25 12.04
C VAL A 141 -14.28 -3.00 11.53
N LEU A 142 -14.42 -2.89 10.21
CA LEU A 142 -15.24 -1.83 9.61
C LEU A 142 -16.71 -2.02 10.00
N THR A 143 -17.38 -0.94 10.36
CA THR A 143 -18.84 -0.91 10.39
C THR A 143 -19.40 -0.85 8.96
N SER A 144 -20.72 -0.99 8.79
CA SER A 144 -21.36 -0.80 7.48
C SER A 144 -21.10 0.60 6.91
N GLU A 145 -21.09 1.62 7.76
CA GLU A 145 -20.80 3.00 7.37
C GLU A 145 -19.32 3.18 7.01
N GLY A 146 -18.41 2.58 7.78
CA GLY A 146 -16.99 2.57 7.48
C GLY A 146 -16.66 1.88 6.16
N ALA A 147 -17.29 0.74 5.87
CA ALA A 147 -17.15 0.04 4.59
C ALA A 147 -17.62 0.91 3.42
N ALA A 148 -18.80 1.52 3.53
CA ALA A 148 -19.32 2.41 2.48
C ALA A 148 -18.43 3.65 2.27
N LEU A 149 -17.87 4.23 3.34
CA LEU A 149 -16.95 5.36 3.24
C LEU A 149 -15.62 4.95 2.62
N ARG A 150 -15.09 3.77 2.98
CA ARG A 150 -13.89 3.18 2.38
C ARG A 150 -14.06 2.98 0.88
N ASP A 151 -15.20 2.47 0.44
CA ASP A 151 -15.46 2.26 -0.99
C ASP A 151 -15.48 3.60 -1.76
N ARG A 152 -16.11 4.63 -1.20
CA ARG A 152 -16.07 5.99 -1.77
C ARG A 152 -14.65 6.54 -1.81
N LEU A 153 -13.87 6.33 -0.76
CA LEU A 153 -12.47 6.74 -0.70
C LEU A 153 -11.64 6.05 -1.78
N ILE A 154 -11.72 4.72 -1.89
CA ILE A 154 -11.00 3.95 -2.92
C ILE A 154 -11.39 4.45 -4.31
N ALA A 155 -12.68 4.62 -4.59
CA ALA A 155 -13.15 5.12 -5.88
C ALA A 155 -12.68 6.56 -6.19
N ALA A 156 -12.50 7.40 -5.17
CA ALA A 156 -11.95 8.74 -5.35
C ALA A 156 -10.44 8.68 -5.65
N LEU A 157 -9.70 7.88 -4.87
CA LEU A 157 -8.24 7.74 -5.01
C LEU A 157 -7.85 7.14 -6.37
N THR A 158 -8.63 6.19 -6.89
CA THR A 158 -8.32 5.51 -8.16
C THR A 158 -8.59 6.38 -9.39
N ARG A 159 -9.68 7.18 -9.38
CA ARG A 159 -10.12 7.96 -10.55
C ARG A 159 -9.08 8.97 -11.06
N GLN A 160 -8.29 9.54 -10.16
CA GLN A 160 -7.28 10.55 -10.49
C GLN A 160 -5.92 10.17 -9.90
N SER A 161 -5.63 8.85 -9.84
CA SER A 161 -4.39 8.35 -9.26
C SER A 161 -3.16 9.03 -9.87
N PRO A 162 -2.18 9.48 -9.07
CA PRO A 162 -0.89 9.96 -9.56
C PRO A 162 -0.17 8.96 -10.48
N LEU A 163 -0.48 7.67 -10.36
CA LEU A 163 0.07 6.59 -11.17
C LEU A 163 -0.66 6.39 -12.49
N SER A 164 -1.80 7.06 -12.74
CA SER A 164 -2.60 6.89 -13.96
C SER A 164 -1.91 7.38 -15.25
N ARG A 165 -0.73 8.00 -15.12
CA ARG A 165 0.13 8.34 -16.26
C ARG A 165 0.97 7.16 -16.75
N LEU A 166 1.07 6.11 -15.94
CA LEU A 166 1.73 4.86 -16.27
C LEU A 166 0.68 3.88 -16.80
N SER A 167 0.99 3.21 -17.90
CA SER A 167 0.23 2.05 -18.37
C SER A 167 0.24 0.93 -17.33
N ASP A 168 -0.70 -0.01 -17.43
CA ASP A 168 -0.80 -1.14 -16.48
C ASP A 168 0.53 -1.92 -16.38
N ARG A 169 1.18 -2.17 -17.52
CA ARG A 169 2.48 -2.84 -17.58
C ARG A 169 3.59 -2.05 -16.86
N GLU A 170 3.59 -0.72 -16.98
CA GLU A 170 4.56 0.14 -16.28
C GLU A 170 4.29 0.16 -14.77
N GLN A 171 3.02 0.11 -14.36
CA GLN A 171 2.65 -0.02 -12.94
C GLN A 171 3.09 -1.36 -12.36
N ASP A 172 2.89 -2.47 -13.09
CA ASP A 172 3.36 -3.80 -12.68
C ASP A 172 4.89 -3.83 -12.53
N THR A 173 5.60 -3.23 -13.50
CA THR A 173 7.07 -3.12 -13.46
C THR A 173 7.52 -2.28 -12.26
N LEU A 174 6.86 -1.15 -11.99
CA LEU A 174 7.15 -0.30 -10.85
C LEU A 174 6.92 -1.05 -9.52
N GLN A 175 5.82 -1.80 -9.41
CA GLN A 175 5.51 -2.61 -8.24
C GLN A 175 6.60 -3.66 -7.99
N GLU A 176 7.04 -4.40 -9.02
CA GLU A 176 8.11 -5.39 -8.89
C GLU A 176 9.42 -4.75 -8.38
N LEU A 177 9.83 -3.63 -8.98
CA LEU A 177 11.06 -2.93 -8.63
C LEU A 177 11.01 -2.38 -7.19
N LEU A 178 9.87 -1.79 -6.78
CA LEU A 178 9.69 -1.28 -5.43
C LEU A 178 9.69 -2.40 -4.40
N LEU A 179 9.00 -3.52 -4.66
CA LEU A 179 9.03 -4.67 -3.77
C LEU A 179 10.45 -5.18 -3.56
N ARG A 180 11.22 -5.36 -4.64
CA ARG A 180 12.63 -5.77 -4.55
C ARG A 180 13.48 -4.78 -3.76
N ALA A 181 13.24 -3.48 -3.90
CA ALA A 181 14.00 -2.44 -3.20
C ALA A 181 13.63 -2.32 -1.71
N VAL A 182 12.40 -2.64 -1.32
CA VAL A 182 11.92 -2.58 0.08
C VAL A 182 12.29 -3.84 0.86
N VAL A 183 12.31 -5.00 0.21
CA VAL A 183 12.64 -6.30 0.85
C VAL A 183 14.14 -6.58 0.84
N GLY A 184 14.88 -5.95 -0.07
CA GLY A 184 16.32 -6.17 -0.32
C GLY A 184 17.26 -5.73 0.80
#